data_AF-A0A178KMW2-F1
#
_entry.id   AF-A0A178KMW2-F1
#
_cell.length_a   1.000
_cell.length_b   1.000
_cell.length_c   1.000
_cell.angle_alpha   90.00
_cell.angle_beta   90.00
_cell.angle_gamma   90.00
#
_symmetry.space_group_name_H-M   'P 1'
#
loop_
_entity.id
_entity.type
_entity.pdbx_description
1 polymer ?
#
loop_
_entity_poly.entity_id
_entity_poly.type
_entity_poly.pdbx_seq_one_letter_code
_entity_poly.pdbx_strand_id
1 'polypeptide(L)'
;MNKVFFVMIATLFFVDAQASNIPSSINMVKTFRYEDDIIRIIKNNMEIKPEIEIEKFSTPDYKLIDNVVIDHVEVDGNRLGFQNISGVFVESIGLVEDDIKFVLDYYFLHGRSETIVCNLPIGSVGFGEPHCSFSN
;
A
#
# COMPACT_ATOMS: atom_id res chain seq x y z
N MET A 1 68.39 -21.85 7.13
CA MET A 1 67.73 -20.93 8.08
C MET A 1 67.17 -19.76 7.28
N ASN A 2 65.86 -19.76 7.02
CA ASN A 2 64.85 -18.89 7.67
C ASN A 2 64.83 -17.47 7.06
N LYS A 3 63.74 -16.87 6.59
CA LYS A 3 62.28 -17.14 6.65
C LYS A 3 61.64 -16.40 5.46
N VAL A 4 60.70 -17.03 4.75
CA VAL A 4 59.80 -16.34 3.82
C VAL A 4 58.59 -15.86 4.62
N PHE A 5 58.37 -14.55 4.67
CA PHE A 5 57.25 -13.92 5.38
C PHE A 5 56.06 -13.84 4.43
N PHE A 6 55.04 -14.65 4.67
CA PHE A 6 53.80 -14.67 3.89
C PHE A 6 52.83 -13.66 4.55
N VAL A 7 52.58 -12.52 3.91
CA VAL A 7 51.58 -11.53 4.37
C VAL A 7 50.26 -11.85 3.69
N MET A 8 49.34 -12.43 4.46
CA MET A 8 47.98 -12.72 4.03
C MET A 8 47.12 -11.47 4.27
N ILE A 9 46.82 -10.72 3.19
CA ILE A 9 45.93 -9.55 3.24
C ILE A 9 44.49 -10.07 3.26
N ALA A 10 43.85 -10.00 4.42
CA ALA A 10 42.42 -10.25 4.55
C ALA A 10 41.65 -9.00 4.09
N THR A 11 41.13 -9.03 2.86
CA THR A 11 40.19 -8.04 2.34
C THR A 11 38.85 -8.20 3.07
N LEU A 12 38.61 -7.33 4.05
CA LEU A 12 37.30 -7.12 4.65
C LEU A 12 36.38 -6.50 3.58
N PHE A 13 35.51 -7.33 2.99
CA PHE A 13 34.38 -6.82 2.22
C PHE A 13 33.38 -6.19 3.19
N PHE A 14 33.39 -4.85 3.28
CA PHE A 14 32.29 -4.11 3.87
C PHE A 14 31.11 -4.21 2.90
N VAL A 15 30.11 -5.01 3.25
CA VAL A 15 28.82 -4.99 2.59
C VAL A 15 28.08 -3.77 3.11
N ASP A 16 28.05 -2.69 2.33
CA ASP A 16 27.15 -1.56 2.62
C ASP A 16 25.71 -2.07 2.49
N ALA A 17 25.10 -2.36 3.65
CA ALA A 17 23.66 -2.53 3.74
C ALA A 17 23.03 -1.16 3.47
N GLN A 18 22.78 -0.84 2.21
CA GLN A 18 22.00 0.33 1.85
C GLN A 18 20.61 0.14 2.46
N ALA A 19 20.33 0.90 3.52
CA ALA A 19 18.99 1.00 4.07
C ALA A 19 18.05 1.43 2.93
N SER A 20 17.03 0.62 2.69
CA SER A 20 15.98 0.97 1.73
C SER A 20 15.33 2.27 2.22
N ASN A 21 15.63 3.39 1.56
CA ASN A 21 15.04 4.69 1.87
C ASN A 21 13.61 4.72 1.34
N ILE A 22 12.70 4.09 2.07
CA ILE A 22 11.27 4.30 1.86
C ILE A 22 10.97 5.76 2.19
N PRO A 23 10.35 6.55 1.28
CA PRO A 23 9.94 7.91 1.58
C PRO A 23 9.12 7.94 2.87
N SER A 24 9.29 8.97 3.70
CA SER A 24 8.55 9.10 4.97
C SER A 24 7.03 9.16 4.80
N SER A 25 6.56 9.46 3.58
CA SER A 25 5.16 9.41 3.21
C SER A 25 4.62 8.00 3.00
N ILE A 26 5.46 6.97 2.82
CA ILE A 26 5.03 5.58 2.60
C ILE A 26 5.13 4.84 3.93
N ASN A 27 4.00 4.31 4.40
CA ASN A 27 3.93 3.50 5.61
C ASN A 27 4.17 2.01 5.31
N MET A 28 3.65 1.52 4.19
CA MET A 28 3.70 0.10 3.84
C MET A 28 3.53 -0.12 2.34
N VAL A 29 4.22 -1.13 1.80
CA VAL A 29 3.98 -1.68 0.46
C VAL A 29 3.72 -3.17 0.58
N LYS A 30 2.62 -3.66 0.00
CA LYS A 30 2.30 -5.09 -0.13
C LYS A 30 2.13 -5.45 -1.59
N THR A 31 2.69 -6.58 -2.00
CA THR A 31 2.59 -7.07 -3.38
C THR A 31 1.93 -8.44 -3.39
N PHE A 32 0.98 -8.63 -4.29
CA PHE A 32 0.22 -9.85 -4.49
C PHE A 32 0.34 -10.29 -5.94
N ARG A 33 0.34 -11.61 -6.15
CA ARG A 33 0.10 -12.18 -7.47
C ARG A 33 -1.39 -12.49 -7.58
N TYR A 34 -2.03 -12.02 -8.63
CA TYR A 34 -3.44 -12.24 -8.90
C TYR A 34 -3.58 -12.67 -10.35
N GLU A 35 -3.95 -13.93 -10.57
CA GLU A 35 -3.90 -14.57 -11.88
C GLU A 35 -2.52 -14.37 -12.56
N ASP A 36 -2.52 -13.76 -13.75
CA ASP A 36 -1.34 -13.43 -14.54
C ASP A 36 -0.83 -11.99 -14.30
N ASP A 37 -1.40 -11.27 -13.35
CA ASP A 37 -1.04 -9.89 -13.01
C ASP A 37 -0.41 -9.79 -11.61
N ILE A 38 0.19 -8.63 -11.36
CA ILE A 38 0.73 -8.26 -10.06
C ILE A 38 -0.04 -7.05 -9.54
N ILE A 39 -0.49 -7.15 -8.29
CA ILE A 39 -1.18 -6.07 -7.59
C ILE A 39 -0.26 -5.54 -6.50
N ARG A 40 0.00 -4.24 -6.50
CA ARG A 40 0.81 -3.56 -5.49
C ARG A 40 -0.04 -2.56 -4.73
N ILE A 41 -0.13 -2.73 -3.42
CA ILE A 41 -0.84 -1.85 -2.51
C ILE A 41 0.20 -1.00 -1.77
N ILE A 42 0.11 0.30 -1.91
CA ILE A 42 0.97 1.29 -1.25
C ILE A 42 0.11 2.07 -0.27
N LYS A 43 0.29 1.80 1.02
CA LYS A 43 -0.36 2.58 2.08
C LYS A 43 0.57 3.72 2.47
N ASN A 44 0.13 4.95 2.23
CA ASN A 44 0.86 6.11 2.71
C ASN A 44 0.66 6.32 4.22
N ASN A 45 1.45 7.21 4.81
CA ASN A 45 1.26 7.67 6.17
C ASN A 45 -0.01 8.51 6.22
N MET A 46 -1.05 7.96 6.86
CA MET A 46 -2.38 8.58 6.88
C MET A 46 -2.45 9.90 7.66
N GLU A 47 -1.40 10.29 8.39
CA GLU A 47 -1.34 11.60 9.04
C GLU A 47 -0.72 12.68 8.13
N ILE A 48 0.13 12.27 7.18
CA ILE A 48 0.90 13.20 6.31
C ILE A 48 0.29 13.26 4.90
N LYS A 49 -0.03 12.10 4.34
CA LYS A 49 -0.61 11.91 3.02
C LYS A 49 -1.69 10.82 3.12
N PRO A 50 -2.91 11.17 3.55
CA PRO A 50 -4.00 10.22 3.77
C PRO A 50 -4.55 9.71 2.45
N GLU A 51 -3.82 8.77 1.84
CA GLU A 51 -4.10 8.19 0.54
C GLU A 51 -3.63 6.73 0.50
N ILE A 52 -4.41 5.87 -0.15
CA ILE A 52 -4.01 4.50 -0.48
C ILE A 52 -3.82 4.44 -1.99
N GLU A 53 -2.67 3.99 -2.46
CA GLU A 53 -2.41 3.81 -3.89
C GLU A 53 -2.40 2.31 -4.19
N ILE A 54 -3.05 1.92 -5.28
CA ILE A 54 -3.19 0.53 -5.70
C ILE A 54 -2.84 0.47 -7.18
N GLU A 55 -1.84 -0.32 -7.52
CA GLU A 55 -1.33 -0.45 -8.87
C GLU A 55 -1.50 -1.89 -9.36
N LYS A 56 -1.81 -2.03 -10.64
CA LYS A 56 -1.89 -3.30 -11.37
C LYS A 56 -0.80 -3.34 -12.43
N PHE A 57 -0.01 -4.40 -12.46
CA PHE A 57 1.05 -4.61 -13.44
C PHE A 57 0.82 -5.89 -14.22
N SER A 58 1.07 -5.85 -15.53
CA SER A 58 1.07 -7.04 -16.37
C SER A 58 2.31 -7.89 -16.10
N THR A 59 2.20 -9.20 -16.31
CA THR A 59 3.37 -10.07 -16.42
C THR A 59 3.52 -10.61 -17.85
N PRO A 60 4.74 -10.98 -18.28
CA PRO A 60 6.03 -10.88 -17.59
C PRO A 60 6.71 -9.50 -17.71
N ASP A 61 6.13 -8.56 -18.46
CA ASP A 61 6.77 -7.29 -18.81
C ASP A 61 6.78 -6.24 -17.67
N TYR A 62 6.03 -6.48 -16.58
CA TYR A 62 5.86 -5.56 -15.45
C TYR A 62 5.40 -4.16 -15.89
N LYS A 63 4.54 -4.08 -16.91
CA LYS A 63 3.99 -2.79 -17.36
C LYS A 63 2.82 -2.41 -16.46
N LEU A 64 2.81 -1.16 -15.99
CA LEU A 64 1.66 -0.63 -15.26
C LEU A 64 0.43 -0.65 -16.19
N ILE A 65 -0.57 -1.44 -15.83
CA ILE A 65 -1.87 -1.52 -16.49
C ILE A 65 -2.77 -0.41 -15.98
N ASP A 66 -2.86 -0.29 -14.66
CA ASP A 66 -3.80 0.62 -14.00
C ASP A 66 -3.28 1.08 -12.63
N ASN A 67 -3.76 2.23 -12.18
CA ASN A 67 -3.44 2.83 -10.88
C ASN A 67 -4.66 3.57 -10.33
N VAL A 68 -5.09 3.19 -9.12
CA VAL A 68 -6.12 3.87 -8.35
C VAL A 68 -5.52 4.50 -7.11
N VAL A 69 -5.81 5.79 -6.92
CA VAL A 69 -5.52 6.53 -5.70
C VAL A 69 -6.83 6.74 -4.95
N ILE A 70 -6.89 6.24 -3.72
CA ILE A 70 -8.03 6.35 -2.82
C ILE A 70 -7.70 7.40 -1.76
N ASP A 71 -8.21 8.60 -1.95
CA ASP A 71 -8.16 9.75 -1.03
C ASP A 71 -9.55 10.11 -0.47
N HIS A 72 -10.56 9.32 -0.83
CA HIS A 72 -11.94 9.42 -0.39
C HIS A 72 -12.66 8.07 -0.61
N VAL A 73 -13.82 7.92 0.01
CA VAL A 73 -14.76 6.82 -0.26
C VAL A 73 -16.19 7.35 -0.38
N GLU A 74 -17.03 6.67 -1.12
CA GLU A 74 -18.47 6.97 -1.22
C GLU A 74 -19.25 6.00 -0.32
N VAL A 75 -19.97 6.52 0.68
CA VAL A 75 -20.80 5.72 1.60
C VAL A 75 -22.20 6.32 1.67
N ASP A 76 -23.21 5.50 1.37
CA ASP A 76 -24.62 5.92 1.29
C ASP A 76 -24.85 7.16 0.40
N GLY A 77 -24.08 7.24 -0.71
CA GLY A 77 -24.11 8.36 -1.66
C GLY A 77 -23.40 9.64 -1.17
N ASN A 78 -22.70 9.58 -0.05
CA ASN A 78 -21.90 10.70 0.47
C ASN A 78 -20.41 10.46 0.25
N ARG A 79 -19.75 11.48 -0.29
CA ARG A 79 -18.30 11.51 -0.45
C ARG A 79 -17.60 11.83 0.86
N LEU A 80 -16.93 10.84 1.43
CA LEU A 80 -16.14 10.97 2.64
C LEU A 80 -14.66 11.12 2.26
N GLY A 81 -14.22 12.37 2.14
CA GLY A 81 -12.81 12.70 1.88
C GLY A 81 -11.91 12.38 3.07
N PHE A 82 -10.66 12.02 2.80
CA PHE A 82 -9.66 11.74 3.83
C PHE A 82 -8.92 12.98 4.33
N GLN A 83 -9.12 14.12 3.66
CA GLN A 83 -8.59 15.43 4.02
C GLN A 83 -9.61 16.25 4.82
N ASN A 84 -9.13 17.18 5.65
CA ASN A 84 -9.96 18.08 6.46
C ASN A 84 -10.92 17.36 7.42
N ILE A 85 -10.49 16.24 7.98
CA ILE A 85 -11.22 15.45 8.98
C ILE A 85 -10.39 15.31 10.26
N SER A 86 -10.96 14.69 11.31
CA SER A 86 -10.21 14.44 12.54
C SER A 86 -9.17 13.33 12.37
N GLY A 87 -9.40 12.39 11.45
CA GLY A 87 -8.43 11.37 11.08
C GLY A 87 -9.05 10.23 10.29
N VAL A 88 -8.23 9.53 9.53
CA VAL A 88 -8.59 8.26 8.89
C VAL A 88 -7.45 7.28 9.09
N PHE A 89 -7.78 6.05 9.47
CA PHE A 89 -6.79 5.00 9.71
C PHE A 89 -7.18 3.76 8.93
N VAL A 90 -6.20 3.11 8.31
CA VAL A 90 -6.42 1.85 7.59
C VAL A 90 -6.15 0.70 8.55
N GLU A 91 -7.23 0.13 9.10
CA GLU A 91 -7.18 -0.98 10.05
C GLU A 91 -6.70 -2.27 9.36
N SER A 92 -7.21 -2.53 8.16
CA SER A 92 -6.74 -3.66 7.36
C SER A 92 -6.86 -3.37 5.86
N ILE A 93 -5.97 -3.98 5.09
CA ILE A 93 -6.02 -3.97 3.63
C ILE A 93 -5.33 -5.21 3.08
N GLY A 94 -5.97 -5.86 2.11
CA GLY A 94 -5.45 -7.06 1.45
C GLY A 94 -6.36 -7.55 0.34
N LEU A 95 -5.86 -8.54 -0.40
CA LEU A 95 -6.59 -9.21 -1.45
C LEU A 95 -7.47 -10.33 -0.86
N VAL A 96 -8.74 -10.37 -1.26
CA VAL A 96 -9.75 -11.36 -0.87
C VAL A 96 -10.51 -11.76 -2.12
N GLU A 97 -10.30 -12.98 -2.59
CA GLU A 97 -10.87 -13.45 -3.86
C GLU A 97 -10.52 -12.47 -5.00
N ASP A 98 -11.54 -11.90 -5.65
CA ASP A 98 -11.41 -11.00 -6.79
C ASP A 98 -11.47 -9.51 -6.39
N ASP A 99 -11.36 -9.22 -5.08
CA ASP A 99 -11.46 -7.89 -4.52
C ASP A 99 -10.22 -7.51 -3.70
N ILE A 100 -9.92 -6.22 -3.67
CA ILE A 100 -9.07 -5.62 -2.64
C ILE A 100 -9.98 -5.11 -1.54
N LYS A 101 -9.99 -5.81 -0.41
CA LYS A 101 -10.75 -5.44 0.78
C LYS A 101 -9.92 -4.55 1.67
N PHE A 102 -10.48 -3.41 2.06
CA PHE A 102 -9.89 -2.53 3.06
C PHE A 102 -10.92 -2.02 4.07
N VAL A 103 -10.45 -1.84 5.30
CA VAL A 103 -11.25 -1.37 6.44
C VAL A 103 -10.64 -0.08 6.95
N LEU A 104 -11.47 0.94 7.11
CA LEU A 104 -11.09 2.26 7.58
C LEU A 104 -11.77 2.56 8.91
N ASP A 105 -11.03 3.13 9.84
CA ASP A 105 -11.61 3.89 10.94
C ASP A 105 -11.61 5.38 10.56
N TYR A 106 -12.81 5.96 10.42
CA TYR A 106 -13.02 7.33 9.94
C TYR A 106 -13.54 8.22 11.07
N TYR A 107 -12.78 9.26 11.42
CA TYR A 107 -13.09 10.19 12.49
C TYR A 107 -13.56 11.53 11.92
N PHE A 108 -14.84 11.85 12.14
CA PHE A 108 -15.45 13.10 11.69
C PHE A 108 -15.03 14.26 12.60
N LEU A 109 -15.00 15.48 12.04
CA LEU A 109 -14.64 16.71 12.77
C LEU A 109 -15.43 16.96 14.06
N HIS A 110 -16.66 16.47 14.14
CA HIS A 110 -17.55 16.67 15.29
C HIS A 110 -17.66 15.43 16.20
N GLY A 111 -16.61 14.61 16.23
CA GLY A 111 -16.35 13.66 17.31
C GLY A 111 -17.03 12.28 17.20
N ARG A 112 -17.84 12.04 16.17
CA ARG A 112 -18.26 10.68 15.80
C ARG A 112 -17.14 9.99 15.02
N SER A 113 -17.03 8.68 15.18
CA SER A 113 -16.19 7.82 14.35
C SER A 113 -17.03 6.68 13.79
N GLU A 114 -16.69 6.22 12.61
CA GLU A 114 -17.36 5.10 11.95
C GLU A 114 -16.30 4.17 11.36
N THR A 115 -16.55 2.87 11.43
CA THR A 115 -15.77 1.88 10.70
C THR A 115 -16.39 1.68 9.32
N ILE A 116 -15.61 1.80 8.26
CA ILE A 116 -16.04 1.68 6.87
C ILE A 116 -15.35 0.47 6.26
N VAL A 117 -16.12 -0.43 5.66
CA VAL A 117 -15.59 -1.58 4.91
C VAL A 117 -15.80 -1.32 3.43
N CYS A 118 -14.73 -1.44 2.66
CA CYS A 118 -14.72 -1.25 1.23
C CYS A 118 -14.16 -2.48 0.50
N ASN A 119 -14.75 -2.79 -0.64
CA ASN A 119 -14.22 -3.77 -1.60
C ASN A 119 -13.98 -3.07 -2.93
N LEU A 120 -12.76 -3.17 -3.45
CA LEU A 120 -12.39 -2.67 -4.77
C LEU A 120 -12.25 -3.87 -5.73
N PRO A 121 -13.17 -4.02 -6.71
CA PRO A 121 -13.11 -5.12 -7.65
C PRO A 121 -11.86 -5.09 -8.52
N ILE A 122 -11.24 -6.25 -8.73
CA ILE A 122 -10.12 -6.43 -9.65
C ILE A 122 -10.65 -6.96 -10.97
N GLY A 123 -10.80 -6.07 -11.95
CA GLY A 123 -11.21 -6.43 -13.30
C GLY A 123 -10.04 -6.91 -14.17
N SER A 124 -10.37 -7.48 -15.33
CA SER A 124 -9.37 -7.93 -16.31
C SER A 124 -8.56 -6.76 -16.90
N VAL A 125 -9.20 -5.61 -17.16
CA VAL A 125 -8.56 -4.43 -17.78
C VAL A 125 -8.01 -3.43 -16.76
N GLY A 126 -8.44 -3.50 -15.51
CA GLY A 126 -8.11 -2.52 -14.46
C GLY A 126 -8.97 -2.73 -13.22
N PHE A 127 -9.01 -1.74 -12.34
CA PHE A 127 -9.84 -1.77 -11.14
C PHE A 127 -11.26 -1.25 -11.41
N GLY A 128 -12.24 -1.78 -10.68
CA GLY A 128 -13.61 -1.27 -10.66
C GLY A 128 -13.75 -0.02 -9.76
N GLU A 129 -15.00 0.37 -9.49
CA GLU A 129 -15.28 1.37 -8.45
C GLU A 129 -15.36 0.69 -7.07
N PRO A 130 -14.80 1.30 -6.01
CA PRO A 130 -14.89 0.74 -4.67
C PRO A 130 -16.33 0.81 -4.15
N HIS A 131 -16.82 -0.30 -3.60
CA HIS A 131 -18.11 -0.38 -2.92
C HIS A 131 -17.88 -0.34 -1.41
N CYS A 132 -18.33 0.74 -0.77
CA CYS A 132 -18.10 0.98 0.66
C CYS A 132 -19.39 1.06 1.45
N SER A 133 -19.35 0.62 2.70
CA SER A 133 -20.47 0.68 3.63
C SER A 133 -19.99 0.84 5.06
N PHE A 134 -20.81 1.43 5.93
CA PHE A 134 -20.56 1.41 7.37
C PHE A 134 -20.64 -0.02 7.90
N SER A 135 -19.68 -0.41 8.73
CA SER A 135 -19.74 -1.67 9.49
C SER A 135 -20.62 -1.46 10.70
N ASN A 136 -21.81 -2.05 10.70
CA ASN A 136 -22.67 -2.13 11.88
C ASN A 136 -22.12 -3.09 12.94
#